data_AF-A0A5N1L0V1-F1
#
_entry.id   AF-A0A5N1L0V1-F1
#
_cell.length_a   1.000
_cell.length_b   1.000
_cell.length_c   1.000
_cell.angle_alpha   90.00
_cell.angle_beta   90.00
_cell.angle_gamma   90.00
#
_symmetry.space_group_name_H-M   'P 1'
#
loop_
_entity.id
_entity.type
_entity.pdbx_description
1 polymer ?
#
loop_
_entity_poly.entity_id
_entity_poly.type
_entity_poly.pdbx_seq_one_letter_code
_entity_poly.pdbx_strand_id
1 'polypeptide(L)'
;MGATDAAATVDAGMDPALVETIQRIEEGDVLVVNGDSRTWDVTDVVDRSIEDPSDARESKRVCRLSCGASVFGLELVAYPDRYTASLHVLATEDWTEDGQVFDVHDVERLTQQVPWVVVTGGGDTYHFPDPQAAAFGEAQPACGGGNPGASYRVVRSNTVRPTYSGCKDCLRHEKPVALESVTCPSCSKSICHGILQGAAVGAVDGLSLTCPHCDFEGVADVVLDH
;
A
#
# COMPACT_ATOMS: atom_id res chain seq x y z
N MET A 1 -25.75 3.08 49.27
CA MET A 1 -24.30 2.97 49.00
C MET A 1 -24.11 1.75 48.13
N GLY A 2 -23.72 1.80 46.87
CA GLY A 2 -23.47 2.85 45.90
C GLY A 2 -23.38 2.11 44.56
N ALA A 3 -24.01 2.64 43.52
CA ALA A 3 -23.90 2.10 42.17
C ALA A 3 -22.44 2.22 41.72
N THR A 4 -21.87 1.14 41.20
CA THR A 4 -20.74 1.25 40.28
C THR A 4 -21.28 0.95 38.91
N ASP A 5 -21.64 2.03 38.23
CA ASP A 5 -21.77 2.13 36.78
C ASP A 5 -20.60 1.37 36.14
N ALA A 6 -20.94 0.39 35.32
CA ALA A 6 -20.02 -0.08 34.31
C ALA A 6 -19.82 1.09 33.35
N ALA A 7 -18.67 1.75 33.45
CA ALA A 7 -18.28 2.78 32.51
C ALA A 7 -18.37 2.20 31.10
N ALA A 8 -19.39 2.65 30.35
CA ALA A 8 -19.45 2.48 28.92
C ALA A 8 -18.14 3.05 28.36
N THR A 9 -17.32 2.19 27.76
CA THR A 9 -16.20 2.61 26.95
C THR A 9 -16.76 3.56 25.90
N VAL A 10 -16.47 4.84 26.06
CA VAL A 10 -16.82 5.87 25.09
C VAL A 10 -16.20 5.43 23.77
N ASP A 11 -17.05 5.23 22.77
CA ASP A 11 -16.68 4.93 21.39
C ASP A 11 -15.74 6.05 20.92
N ALA A 12 -14.43 5.85 21.11
CA ALA A 12 -13.43 6.77 20.66
C ALA A 12 -13.47 6.66 19.14
N GLY A 13 -14.04 7.70 18.51
CA GLY A 13 -14.20 7.74 17.06
C GLY A 13 -12.93 7.34 16.32
N MET A 14 -13.11 6.99 15.05
CA MET A 14 -12.06 6.49 14.17
C MET A 14 -10.78 7.34 14.19
N ASP A 15 -9.62 6.68 14.12
CA ASP A 15 -8.30 7.33 14.12
C ASP A 15 -8.23 8.44 13.07
N PRO A 16 -7.89 9.69 13.44
CA PRO A 16 -7.72 10.80 12.50
C PRO A 16 -6.80 10.48 11.32
N ALA A 17 -5.73 9.68 11.52
CA ALA A 17 -4.81 9.30 10.45
C ALA A 17 -5.48 8.39 9.41
N LEU A 18 -6.34 7.48 9.87
CA LEU A 18 -7.12 6.61 8.99
C LEU A 18 -8.18 7.42 8.23
N VAL A 19 -8.87 8.34 8.92
CA VAL A 19 -9.83 9.26 8.29
C VAL A 19 -9.17 10.08 7.19
N GLU A 20 -8.01 10.69 7.48
CA GLU A 20 -7.24 11.46 6.50
C GLU A 20 -6.80 10.60 5.32
N THR A 21 -6.39 9.37 5.58
CA THR A 21 -6.00 8.42 4.52
C THR A 21 -7.17 8.14 3.59
N ILE A 22 -8.36 7.84 4.12
CA ILE A 22 -9.56 7.58 3.31
C ILE A 22 -10.02 8.82 2.55
N GLN A 23 -9.94 10.00 3.15
CA GLN A 23 -10.30 11.26 2.48
C GLN A 23 -9.40 11.60 1.29
N ARG A 24 -8.13 11.16 1.31
CA ARG A 24 -7.17 11.40 0.23
C ARG A 24 -7.22 10.34 -0.89
N ILE A 25 -8.07 9.33 -0.79
CA ILE A 25 -8.23 8.31 -1.83
C ILE A 25 -8.81 8.95 -3.10
N GLU A 26 -8.20 8.68 -4.24
CA GLU A 26 -8.66 9.15 -5.56
C GLU A 26 -8.98 7.99 -6.50
N GLU A 27 -9.75 8.25 -7.56
CA GLU A 27 -9.95 7.27 -8.64
C GLU A 27 -8.59 6.91 -9.28
N GLY A 28 -8.37 5.62 -9.50
CA GLY A 28 -7.09 5.09 -9.98
C GLY A 28 -6.08 4.74 -8.88
N ASP A 29 -6.38 5.05 -7.61
CA ASP A 29 -5.58 4.55 -6.49
C ASP A 29 -5.69 3.01 -6.38
N VAL A 30 -4.66 2.42 -5.78
CA VAL A 30 -4.62 0.99 -5.43
C VAL A 30 -4.50 0.86 -3.91
N LEU A 31 -5.36 0.06 -3.30
CA LEU A 31 -5.51 -0.02 -1.84
C LEU A 31 -5.39 -1.43 -1.29
N VAL A 32 -5.01 -1.54 -0.02
CA VAL A 32 -5.26 -2.70 0.84
C VAL A 32 -6.13 -2.22 2.01
N VAL A 33 -7.14 -2.99 2.40
CA VAL A 33 -8.04 -2.63 3.50
C VAL A 33 -7.90 -3.69 4.59
N ASN A 34 -7.68 -3.28 5.83
CA ASN A 34 -7.49 -4.17 6.99
C ASN A 34 -6.38 -5.22 6.81
N GLY A 35 -5.36 -4.93 5.99
CA GLY A 35 -4.33 -5.90 5.61
C GLY A 35 -4.86 -7.15 4.86
N ASP A 36 -6.07 -7.09 4.30
CA ASP A 36 -6.74 -8.22 3.64
C ASP A 36 -5.94 -8.75 2.44
N SER A 37 -6.14 -10.01 2.06
CA SER A 37 -5.39 -10.62 0.94
C SER A 37 -5.72 -10.03 -0.43
N ARG A 38 -6.68 -9.09 -0.53
CA ARG A 38 -7.08 -8.45 -1.78
C ARG A 38 -6.35 -7.14 -1.98
N THR A 39 -6.09 -6.81 -3.24
CA THR A 39 -5.53 -5.52 -3.63
C THR A 39 -6.53 -4.85 -4.54
N TRP A 40 -7.09 -3.75 -4.08
CA TRP A 40 -8.28 -3.13 -4.64
C TRP A 40 -7.91 -2.00 -5.59
N ASP A 41 -8.50 -1.97 -6.77
CA ASP A 41 -8.49 -0.76 -7.62
C ASP A 41 -9.65 0.14 -7.21
N VAL A 42 -9.38 1.42 -7.01
CA VAL A 42 -10.41 2.44 -6.80
C VAL A 42 -10.94 2.86 -8.16
N THR A 43 -12.18 2.47 -8.43
CA THR A 43 -12.84 2.66 -9.74
C THR A 43 -13.75 3.87 -9.78
N ASP A 44 -14.17 4.38 -8.62
CA ASP A 44 -15.03 5.54 -8.49
C ASP A 44 -14.93 6.09 -7.07
N VAL A 45 -15.12 7.40 -6.91
CA VAL A 45 -15.14 8.09 -5.62
C VAL A 45 -16.25 9.12 -5.62
N VAL A 46 -17.17 9.00 -4.65
CA VAL A 46 -18.34 9.87 -4.53
C VAL A 46 -18.36 10.51 -3.15
N ASP A 47 -18.41 11.84 -3.13
CA ASP A 47 -18.66 12.65 -1.95
C ASP A 47 -20.08 13.21 -1.95
N ARG A 48 -20.73 13.18 -0.79
CA ARG A 48 -22.08 13.71 -0.61
C ARG A 48 -22.25 14.38 0.74
N SER A 49 -22.71 15.62 0.75
CA SER A 49 -23.28 16.26 1.94
C SER A 49 -24.68 15.73 2.23
N ILE A 50 -25.00 15.66 3.52
CA ILE A 50 -26.33 15.26 3.99
C ILE A 50 -26.97 16.49 4.64
N GLU A 51 -27.99 17.02 3.99
CA GLU A 51 -28.66 18.27 4.40
C GLU A 51 -29.96 18.04 5.17
N ASP A 52 -30.38 16.76 5.32
CA ASP A 52 -31.59 16.41 6.05
C ASP A 52 -31.40 16.69 7.55
N PRO A 53 -32.16 17.63 8.15
CA PRO A 53 -32.00 17.97 9.56
C PRO A 53 -32.40 16.85 10.52
N SER A 54 -33.09 15.81 10.04
CA SER A 54 -33.43 14.62 10.82
C SER A 54 -32.36 13.52 10.76
N ASP A 55 -31.39 13.67 9.86
CA ASP A 55 -30.23 12.79 9.75
C ASP A 55 -29.07 13.36 10.55
N ALA A 56 -28.52 12.56 11.47
CA ALA A 56 -27.39 12.99 12.29
C ALA A 56 -26.06 13.03 11.52
N ARG A 57 -26.01 12.48 10.30
CA ARG A 57 -24.82 12.45 9.46
C ARG A 57 -24.66 13.78 8.74
N GLU A 58 -23.43 14.28 8.67
CA GLU A 58 -23.10 15.53 7.98
C GLU A 58 -22.67 15.28 6.53
N SER A 59 -21.92 14.22 6.30
CA SER A 59 -21.44 13.85 4.97
C SER A 59 -21.10 12.36 4.88
N LYS A 60 -20.97 11.90 3.64
CA LYS A 60 -20.58 10.53 3.30
C LYS A 60 -19.66 10.56 2.08
N ARG A 61 -18.54 9.86 2.17
CA ARG A 61 -17.64 9.53 1.06
C ARG A 61 -17.72 8.03 0.80
N VAL A 62 -17.80 7.62 -0.46
CA VAL A 62 -17.76 6.20 -0.86
C VAL A 62 -16.73 6.01 -1.96
N CYS A 63 -15.79 5.11 -1.74
CA CYS A 63 -14.85 4.64 -2.74
C CYS A 63 -15.30 3.27 -3.25
N ARG A 64 -15.51 3.13 -4.56
CA ARG A 64 -15.86 1.86 -5.19
C ARG A 64 -14.59 1.07 -5.48
N LEU A 65 -14.44 -0.04 -4.78
CA LEU A 65 -13.29 -0.93 -4.84
C LEU A 65 -13.58 -2.12 -5.77
N SER A 66 -12.63 -2.47 -6.63
CA SER A 66 -12.74 -3.65 -7.50
C SER A 66 -11.52 -4.56 -7.39
N CYS A 67 -11.78 -5.87 -7.38
CA CYS A 67 -10.76 -6.91 -7.45
C CYS A 67 -11.33 -8.12 -8.20
N GLY A 68 -10.99 -8.25 -9.48
CA GLY A 68 -11.58 -9.28 -10.34
C GLY A 68 -13.09 -9.10 -10.46
N ALA A 69 -13.86 -10.13 -10.12
CA ALA A 69 -15.32 -10.10 -10.11
C ALA A 69 -15.92 -9.44 -8.84
N SER A 70 -15.10 -9.20 -7.80
CA SER A 70 -15.58 -8.63 -6.53
C SER A 70 -15.61 -7.10 -6.58
N VAL A 71 -16.70 -6.51 -6.09
CA VAL A 71 -16.95 -5.08 -5.97
C VAL A 71 -17.40 -4.74 -4.56
N PHE A 72 -16.64 -3.87 -3.91
CA PHE A 72 -16.87 -3.46 -2.52
C PHE A 72 -16.98 -1.94 -2.44
N GLY A 73 -17.68 -1.42 -1.44
CA GLY A 73 -17.80 0.01 -1.16
C GLY A 73 -17.13 0.35 0.17
N LEU A 74 -16.00 1.05 0.12
CA LEU A 74 -15.40 1.65 1.31
C LEU A 74 -16.13 2.95 1.60
N GLU A 75 -16.90 2.96 2.68
CA GLU A 75 -17.71 4.10 3.11
C GLU A 75 -17.06 4.78 4.31
N LEU A 76 -16.95 6.11 4.25
CA LEU A 76 -16.62 6.97 5.38
C LEU A 76 -17.78 7.93 5.63
N VAL A 77 -18.32 7.93 6.84
CA VAL A 77 -19.42 8.80 7.25
C VAL A 77 -18.94 9.76 8.33
N ALA A 78 -19.23 11.04 8.14
CA ALA A 78 -18.99 12.08 9.12
C ALA A 78 -20.24 12.35 9.96
N TYR A 79 -20.06 12.45 11.27
CA TYR A 79 -21.02 12.94 12.25
C TYR A 79 -20.41 14.19 12.94
N PRO A 80 -21.21 14.99 13.65
CA PRO A 80 -20.71 16.20 14.32
C PRO A 80 -19.57 15.95 15.32
N ASP A 81 -19.49 14.74 15.89
CA ASP A 81 -18.55 14.38 16.95
C ASP A 81 -17.58 13.26 16.58
N ARG A 82 -17.77 12.56 15.45
CA ARG A 82 -16.97 11.38 15.08
C ARG A 82 -17.03 11.02 13.59
N TYR A 83 -16.16 10.11 13.20
CA TYR A 83 -16.23 9.42 11.92
C TYR A 83 -16.46 7.92 12.13
N THR A 84 -17.13 7.29 11.17
CA THR A 84 -17.24 5.83 11.06
C THR A 84 -16.85 5.39 9.66
N ALA A 85 -16.13 4.28 9.54
CA ALA A 85 -15.83 3.66 8.26
C ALA A 85 -16.28 2.19 8.21
N SER A 86 -16.82 1.79 7.07
CA SER A 86 -17.33 0.45 6.85
C SER A 86 -17.05 0.00 5.42
N LEU A 87 -16.81 -1.29 5.25
CA LEU A 87 -16.57 -1.92 3.96
C LEU A 87 -17.78 -2.78 3.60
N HIS A 88 -18.54 -2.34 2.60
CA HIS A 88 -19.77 -2.97 2.15
C HIS A 88 -19.53 -3.90 0.98
N VAL A 89 -20.03 -5.13 1.03
CA VAL A 89 -19.99 -6.05 -0.13
C VAL A 89 -21.11 -5.67 -1.10
N LEU A 90 -20.75 -5.27 -2.33
CA LEU A 90 -21.70 -4.87 -3.37
C LEU A 90 -21.91 -5.99 -4.41
N ALA A 91 -20.85 -6.72 -4.73
CA ALA A 91 -20.88 -7.93 -5.54
C ALA A 91 -19.67 -8.81 -5.22
N THR A 92 -19.85 -10.12 -5.13
CA THR A 92 -18.76 -11.07 -4.90
C THR A 92 -19.17 -12.45 -5.45
N GLU A 93 -18.20 -13.28 -5.80
CA GLU A 93 -18.43 -14.70 -6.10
C GLU A 93 -18.38 -15.57 -4.82
N ASP A 94 -17.84 -15.03 -3.73
CA ASP A 94 -17.82 -15.70 -2.43
C ASP A 94 -19.16 -15.51 -1.73
N TRP A 95 -19.99 -16.56 -1.79
CA TRP A 95 -21.31 -16.58 -1.16
C TRP A 95 -21.28 -16.36 0.36
N THR A 96 -20.13 -16.54 1.02
CA THR A 96 -20.01 -16.30 2.48
C THR A 96 -19.92 -14.82 2.83
N GLU A 97 -19.50 -13.97 1.89
CA GLU A 97 -19.35 -12.53 2.07
C GLU A 97 -20.56 -11.73 1.55
N ASP A 98 -21.47 -12.37 0.80
CA ASP A 98 -22.58 -11.67 0.15
C ASP A 98 -23.46 -10.90 1.14
N GLY A 99 -23.65 -9.61 0.87
CA GLY A 99 -24.41 -8.68 1.73
C GLY A 99 -23.77 -8.35 3.08
N GLN A 100 -22.52 -8.77 3.34
CA GLN A 100 -21.83 -8.44 4.58
C GLN A 100 -21.32 -6.99 4.61
N VAL A 101 -21.09 -6.50 5.82
CA VAL A 101 -20.44 -5.22 6.11
C VAL A 101 -19.35 -5.49 7.13
N PHE A 102 -18.15 -5.00 6.85
CA PHE A 102 -16.99 -5.17 7.71
C PHE A 102 -16.56 -3.83 8.31
N ASP A 103 -16.10 -3.85 9.55
CA ASP A 103 -15.46 -2.68 10.18
C ASP A 103 -14.10 -2.39 9.53
N VAL A 104 -13.80 -1.11 9.33
CA VAL A 104 -12.53 -0.67 8.75
C VAL A 104 -11.65 -0.11 9.87
N HIS A 105 -10.49 -0.73 10.06
CA HIS A 105 -9.50 -0.34 11.07
C HIS A 105 -8.14 0.00 10.47
N ASP A 106 -7.90 -0.34 9.20
CA ASP A 106 -6.68 0.03 8.48
C ASP A 106 -6.95 0.20 6.98
N VAL A 107 -6.28 1.15 6.35
CA VAL A 107 -6.30 1.37 4.89
C VAL A 107 -4.92 1.83 4.46
N GLU A 108 -4.30 1.07 3.58
CA GLU A 108 -3.02 1.41 2.96
C GLU A 108 -3.23 1.86 1.51
N ARG A 109 -2.69 3.03 1.16
CA ARG A 109 -2.60 3.49 -0.24
C ARG A 109 -1.26 3.09 -0.85
N LEU A 110 -1.29 2.23 -1.86
CA LEU A 110 -0.09 1.74 -2.55
C LEU A 110 0.40 2.77 -3.59
N THR A 111 1.18 3.75 -3.12
CA THR A 111 1.60 4.92 -3.92
C THR A 111 3.05 4.85 -4.42
N GLN A 112 3.74 3.72 -4.25
CA GLN A 112 5.19 3.67 -4.41
C GLN A 112 5.67 4.06 -5.81
N GLN A 113 6.66 4.96 -5.81
CA GLN A 113 7.22 5.53 -7.00
C GLN A 113 8.67 5.09 -7.18
N VAL A 114 8.92 4.21 -8.14
CA VAL A 114 10.29 3.89 -8.57
C VAL A 114 10.71 4.74 -9.77
N PRO A 115 12.00 5.09 -9.89
CA PRO A 115 12.49 5.83 -11.05
C PRO A 115 12.44 4.99 -12.34
N TRP A 116 12.55 3.67 -12.24
CA TRP A 116 12.60 2.75 -13.36
C TRP A 116 11.63 1.59 -13.15
N VAL A 117 10.90 1.25 -14.20
CA VAL A 117 9.93 0.16 -14.23
C VAL A 117 10.20 -0.75 -15.42
N VAL A 118 9.66 -1.96 -15.36
CA VAL A 118 9.70 -2.92 -16.45
C VAL A 118 8.32 -2.98 -17.09
N VAL A 119 8.28 -2.89 -18.42
CA VAL A 119 7.04 -2.96 -19.21
C VAL A 119 7.17 -3.99 -20.32
N THR A 120 6.06 -4.63 -20.68
CA THR A 120 5.98 -5.51 -21.85
C THR A 120 5.42 -4.75 -23.06
N GLY A 121 5.81 -5.14 -24.28
CA GLY A 121 5.16 -4.64 -25.50
C GLY A 121 3.68 -5.06 -25.54
N GLY A 122 2.78 -4.10 -25.78
CA GLY A 122 1.33 -4.35 -25.90
C GLY A 122 0.57 -4.51 -24.58
N GLY A 123 1.24 -4.39 -23.44
CA GLY A 123 0.59 -4.33 -22.14
C GLY A 123 0.27 -2.89 -21.72
N ASP A 124 -0.57 -2.77 -20.70
CA ASP A 124 -0.96 -1.53 -20.00
C ASP A 124 -0.52 -1.57 -18.52
N THR A 125 0.35 -2.52 -18.16
CA THR A 125 0.81 -2.72 -16.79
C THR A 125 2.33 -2.55 -16.72
N TYR A 126 2.80 -1.83 -15.70
CA TYR A 126 4.22 -1.76 -15.36
C TYR A 126 4.54 -2.60 -14.12
N HIS A 127 5.78 -3.09 -14.06
CA HIS A 127 6.29 -3.91 -12.96
C HIS A 127 7.52 -3.25 -12.33
N PHE A 128 7.82 -3.58 -11.09
CA PHE A 128 9.11 -3.26 -10.50
C PHE A 128 10.20 -4.17 -11.09
N PRO A 129 11.41 -3.64 -11.36
CA PRO A 129 12.50 -4.44 -11.89
C PRO A 129 12.96 -5.48 -10.88
N ASP A 130 13.23 -6.70 -11.33
CA ASP A 130 13.97 -7.71 -10.57
C ASP A 130 15.43 -7.22 -10.38
N PRO A 131 15.89 -7.02 -9.14
CA PRO A 131 17.26 -6.58 -8.86
C PRO A 131 18.32 -7.53 -9.42
N GLN A 132 18.07 -8.84 -9.35
CA GLN A 132 19.02 -9.85 -9.79
C GLN A 132 19.15 -9.82 -11.30
N ALA A 133 18.02 -9.82 -12.02
CA ALA A 133 18.02 -9.70 -13.48
C ALA A 133 18.65 -8.37 -13.94
N ALA A 134 18.31 -7.26 -13.28
CA ALA A 134 18.86 -5.94 -13.60
C ALA A 134 20.38 -5.88 -13.43
N ALA A 135 20.95 -6.59 -12.44
CA ALA A 135 22.40 -6.70 -12.26
C ALA A 135 23.10 -7.39 -13.44
N PHE A 136 22.39 -8.23 -14.19
CA PHE A 136 22.87 -8.86 -15.43
C PHE A 136 22.44 -8.13 -16.71
N GLY A 137 21.85 -6.94 -16.58
CA GLY A 137 21.39 -6.14 -17.73
C GLY A 137 20.10 -6.66 -18.36
N GLU A 138 19.37 -7.52 -17.67
CA GLU A 138 18.10 -8.08 -18.13
C GLU A 138 16.91 -7.25 -17.63
N ALA A 139 15.89 -7.13 -18.45
CA ALA A 139 14.63 -6.48 -18.08
C ALA A 139 13.65 -7.57 -17.63
N GLN A 140 13.64 -7.93 -16.34
CA GLN A 140 12.65 -8.87 -15.81
C GLN A 140 11.83 -8.20 -14.69
N PRO A 141 10.54 -8.52 -14.59
CA PRO A 141 9.71 -8.07 -13.47
C PRO A 141 10.04 -8.86 -12.19
N ALA A 142 10.11 -8.17 -11.05
CA ALA A 142 10.36 -8.79 -9.74
C ALA A 142 9.30 -9.83 -9.36
N CYS A 143 8.04 -9.62 -9.75
CA CYS A 143 6.95 -10.58 -9.52
C CYS A 143 6.98 -11.79 -10.47
N GLY A 144 8.00 -11.94 -11.33
CA GLY A 144 8.04 -12.97 -12.37
C GLY A 144 7.18 -12.67 -13.61
N GLY A 145 6.27 -11.70 -13.51
CA GLY A 145 5.43 -11.24 -14.62
C GLY A 145 4.22 -12.12 -14.88
N GLY A 146 3.33 -11.65 -15.77
CA GLY A 146 2.07 -12.35 -16.07
C GLY A 146 2.10 -13.24 -17.32
N ASN A 147 3.11 -13.11 -18.19
CA ASN A 147 3.11 -13.73 -19.51
C ASN A 147 4.41 -14.51 -19.78
N PRO A 148 4.39 -15.84 -19.75
CA PRO A 148 5.52 -16.67 -20.12
C PRO A 148 6.02 -16.32 -21.53
N GLY A 149 7.30 -15.97 -21.66
CA GLY A 149 7.92 -15.63 -22.95
C GLY A 149 7.66 -14.20 -23.43
N ALA A 150 7.06 -13.33 -22.62
CA ALA A 150 6.96 -11.91 -22.93
C ALA A 150 8.34 -11.25 -22.98
N SER A 151 8.50 -10.33 -23.92
CA SER A 151 9.70 -9.49 -24.01
C SER A 151 9.47 -8.19 -23.26
N TYR A 152 10.29 -7.99 -22.25
CA TYR A 152 10.22 -6.85 -21.34
C TYR A 152 11.31 -5.84 -21.66
N ARG A 153 11.08 -4.57 -21.29
CA ARG A 153 12.07 -3.50 -21.38
C ARG A 153 12.03 -2.62 -20.13
N VAL A 154 13.19 -2.13 -19.72
CA VAL A 154 13.31 -1.12 -18.66
C VAL A 154 13.01 0.26 -19.24
N VAL A 155 12.17 1.02 -18.56
CA VAL A 155 11.79 2.39 -18.93
C VAL A 155 11.72 3.27 -17.69
N ARG A 156 11.84 4.60 -17.86
CA ARG A 156 11.63 5.53 -16.75
C ARG A 156 10.14 5.58 -16.40
N SER A 157 9.79 5.55 -15.12
CA SER A 157 8.38 5.55 -14.68
C SER A 157 7.58 6.73 -15.22
N ASN A 158 8.20 7.91 -15.28
CA ASN A 158 7.56 9.12 -15.81
C ASN A 158 7.21 9.05 -17.31
N THR A 159 7.77 8.11 -18.08
CA THR A 159 7.43 7.90 -19.49
C THR A 159 6.20 7.02 -19.69
N VAL A 160 5.70 6.39 -18.63
CA VAL A 160 4.64 5.36 -18.68
C VAL A 160 3.37 5.78 -17.92
N ARG A 161 3.51 6.63 -16.91
CA ARG A 161 2.48 6.90 -15.90
C ARG A 161 1.11 7.45 -16.32
N PRO A 162 0.88 8.08 -17.47
CA PRO A 162 -0.49 8.45 -17.82
C PRO A 162 -1.31 7.28 -18.38
N THR A 163 -0.68 6.19 -18.83
CA THR A 163 -1.37 5.13 -19.59
C THR A 163 -1.27 3.74 -18.99
N TYR A 164 -0.41 3.50 -18.00
CA TYR A 164 -0.20 2.17 -17.43
C TYR A 164 -0.52 2.14 -15.94
N SER A 165 -1.17 1.07 -15.50
CA SER A 165 -1.37 0.74 -14.09
C SER A 165 -0.15 -0.01 -13.53
N GLY A 166 0.08 0.10 -12.22
CA GLY A 166 1.10 -0.70 -11.56
C GLY A 166 0.61 -2.12 -11.34
N CYS A 167 1.46 -3.12 -11.58
CA CYS A 167 1.16 -4.49 -11.23
C CYS A 167 0.90 -4.61 -9.73
N LYS A 168 -0.26 -5.14 -9.35
CA LYS A 168 -0.69 -5.26 -7.95
C LYS A 168 0.29 -6.03 -7.08
N ASP A 169 0.84 -7.14 -7.59
CA ASP A 169 1.84 -7.92 -6.86
C ASP A 169 3.12 -7.11 -6.65
N CYS A 170 3.55 -6.34 -7.65
CA CYS A 170 4.69 -5.45 -7.49
C CYS A 170 4.42 -4.36 -6.45
N LEU A 171 3.29 -3.67 -6.57
CA LEU A 171 2.91 -2.58 -5.66
C LEU A 171 2.78 -3.04 -4.21
N ARG A 172 2.31 -4.28 -3.99
CA ARG A 172 2.05 -4.82 -2.67
C ARG A 172 3.22 -5.58 -2.07
N HIS A 173 3.86 -6.46 -2.83
CA HIS A 173 4.80 -7.45 -2.29
C HIS A 173 6.25 -7.17 -2.69
N GLU A 174 6.48 -6.63 -3.88
CA GLU A 174 7.84 -6.34 -4.37
C GLU A 174 8.24 -4.88 -4.15
N LYS A 175 7.56 -4.19 -3.23
CA LYS A 175 7.73 -2.77 -2.96
C LYS A 175 9.20 -2.48 -2.57
N PRO A 176 9.91 -1.64 -3.35
CA PRO A 176 11.21 -1.15 -2.95
C PRO A 176 11.12 -0.33 -1.67
N VAL A 177 12.04 -0.55 -0.75
CA VAL A 177 12.17 0.19 0.50
C VAL A 177 13.50 0.94 0.48
N ALA A 178 13.47 2.24 0.73
CA ALA A 178 14.69 3.02 0.80
C ALA A 178 15.48 2.61 2.04
N LEU A 179 16.76 2.37 1.82
CA LEU A 179 17.74 2.10 2.86
C LEU A 179 18.34 3.44 3.29
N GLU A 180 18.17 3.82 4.56
CA GLU A 180 18.91 4.95 5.12
C GLU A 180 20.42 4.71 4.98
N SER A 181 21.23 5.77 4.98
CA SER A 181 22.67 5.57 4.83
C SER A 181 23.24 4.74 5.99
N VAL A 182 23.74 3.56 5.65
CA VAL A 182 24.40 2.65 6.60
C VAL A 182 25.77 3.21 6.89
N THR A 183 26.06 3.42 8.18
CA THR A 183 27.35 3.92 8.66
C THR A 183 28.08 2.84 9.44
N CYS A 184 29.42 2.85 9.38
CA CYS A 184 30.22 1.91 10.14
C CYS A 184 30.10 2.19 11.64
N PRO A 185 29.71 1.21 12.48
CA PRO A 185 29.61 1.42 13.93
C PRO A 185 30.93 1.86 14.58
N SER A 186 32.07 1.44 14.03
CA SER A 186 33.39 1.73 14.61
C SER A 186 34.00 3.07 14.18
N CYS A 187 33.77 3.52 12.94
CA CYS A 187 34.41 4.75 12.43
C CYS A 187 33.42 5.82 11.93
N SER A 188 32.11 5.54 12.01
CA SER A 188 31.00 6.42 11.61
C SER A 188 31.00 6.87 10.15
N LYS A 189 31.87 6.31 9.31
CA LYS A 189 31.87 6.61 7.87
C LYS A 189 30.72 5.87 7.18
N SER A 190 30.10 6.54 6.21
CA SER A 190 29.10 5.93 5.35
C SER A 190 29.71 4.76 4.58
N ILE A 191 29.02 3.62 4.59
CA ILE A 191 29.41 2.40 3.89
C ILE A 191 28.59 2.27 2.61
N CYS A 192 27.26 2.37 2.73
CA CYS A 192 26.35 2.30 1.61
C CYS A 192 25.05 3.07 1.90
N HIS A 193 24.27 3.26 0.86
CA HIS A 193 22.89 3.73 0.87
C HIS A 193 22.23 3.14 -0.38
N GLY A 194 20.91 3.08 -0.43
CA GLY A 194 20.26 2.55 -1.62
C GLY A 194 18.79 2.21 -1.42
N ILE A 195 18.34 1.23 -2.20
CA ILE A 195 16.96 0.73 -2.18
C ILE A 195 17.06 -0.79 -2.06
N LEU A 196 16.37 -1.37 -1.09
CA LEU A 196 16.17 -2.81 -0.98
C LEU A 196 14.90 -3.19 -1.73
N GLN A 197 14.93 -4.30 -2.47
CA GLN A 197 13.81 -4.80 -3.26
C GLN A 197 13.67 -6.30 -3.05
N GLY A 198 12.43 -6.77 -2.88
CA GLY A 198 12.08 -8.18 -2.72
C GLY A 198 11.02 -8.44 -1.64
N ALA A 199 10.35 -9.60 -1.74
CA ALA A 199 9.26 -10.01 -0.85
C ALA A 199 9.57 -10.04 0.66
N ALA A 200 10.85 -10.09 1.06
CA ALA A 200 11.28 -10.20 2.45
C ALA A 200 12.01 -8.97 3.00
N VAL A 201 11.94 -7.82 2.30
CA VAL A 201 12.66 -6.61 2.73
C VAL A 201 12.26 -6.15 4.14
N GLY A 202 11.00 -6.33 4.54
CA GLY A 202 10.55 -6.02 5.90
C GLY A 202 11.13 -6.92 7.00
N ALA A 203 11.82 -8.01 6.65
CA ALA A 203 12.50 -8.89 7.59
C ALA A 203 14.01 -8.56 7.73
N VAL A 204 14.51 -7.52 7.07
CA VAL A 204 15.91 -7.10 7.15
C VAL A 204 16.12 -6.29 8.43
N ASP A 205 16.88 -6.85 9.37
CA ASP A 205 17.26 -6.23 10.65
C ASP A 205 18.71 -5.70 10.66
N GLY A 206 19.56 -6.18 9.75
CA GLY A 206 20.93 -5.69 9.59
C GLY A 206 21.64 -6.23 8.34
N LEU A 207 22.81 -5.66 8.05
CA LEU A 207 23.68 -6.06 6.93
C LEU A 207 25.05 -6.50 7.45
N SER A 208 25.44 -7.74 7.13
CA SER A 208 26.81 -8.20 7.34
C SER A 208 27.74 -7.58 6.31
N LEU A 209 28.74 -6.82 6.76
CA LEU A 209 29.63 -6.09 5.89
C LEU A 209 31.05 -5.98 6.47
N THR A 210 32.01 -5.70 5.59
CA THR A 210 33.37 -5.29 5.95
C THR A 210 33.53 -3.82 5.63
N CYS A 211 33.94 -3.02 6.60
CA CYS A 211 34.12 -1.59 6.39
C CYS A 211 35.30 -1.32 5.44
N PRO A 212 35.13 -0.52 4.37
CA PRO A 212 36.22 -0.18 3.47
C PRO A 212 37.21 0.85 4.06
N HIS A 213 36.97 1.32 5.29
CA HIS A 213 37.71 2.43 5.90
C HIS A 213 38.37 2.11 7.24
N CYS A 214 38.04 0.98 7.86
CA CYS A 214 38.65 0.46 9.08
C CYS A 214 38.47 -1.06 9.14
N ASP A 215 39.05 -1.71 10.16
CA ASP A 215 39.03 -3.17 10.31
C ASP A 215 37.71 -3.72 10.89
N PHE A 216 36.61 -2.98 10.77
CA PHE A 216 35.31 -3.48 11.22
C PHE A 216 34.79 -4.55 10.25
N GLU A 217 34.46 -5.71 10.81
CA GLU A 217 33.79 -6.82 10.12
C GLU A 217 32.67 -7.33 11.04
N GLY A 218 31.43 -7.26 10.57
CA GLY A 218 30.27 -7.63 11.38
C GLY A 218 28.94 -7.14 10.79
N VAL A 219 27.88 -7.27 11.58
CA VAL A 219 26.54 -6.78 11.23
C VAL A 219 26.43 -5.30 11.60
N ALA A 220 26.01 -4.48 10.64
CA ALA A 220 25.58 -3.10 10.88
C ALA A 220 24.05 -3.06 10.87
N ASP A 221 23.48 -2.37 11.86
CA ASP A 221 22.04 -2.15 11.93
C ASP A 221 21.56 -1.35 10.71
N VAL A 222 20.36 -1.67 10.26
CA VAL A 222 19.72 -1.03 9.12
C VAL A 222 18.42 -0.38 9.56
N VAL A 223 18.24 0.87 9.11
CA VAL A 223 16.96 1.57 9.21
C VAL A 223 16.35 1.65 7.82
N LEU A 224 15.11 1.21 7.74
CA LEU A 224 14.30 1.22 6.52
C LEU A 224 13.26 2.33 6.60
N ASP A 225 13.10 3.08 5.51
CA ASP A 225 12.09 4.13 5.38
C ASP A 225 10.82 3.50 4.78
N HIS A 226 9.83 3.23 5.65
CA HIS A 226 8.61 2.48 5.33
C HIS A 226 7.45 3.35 4.83
#